data_AF-A0A960H7P1-F1
#
_entry.id   AF-A0A960H7P1-F1
#
_cell.length_a   1.000
_cell.length_b   1.000
_cell.length_c   1.000
_cell.angle_alpha   90.00
_cell.angle_beta   90.00
_cell.angle_gamma   90.00
#
_symmetry.space_group_name_H-M   'P 1'
#
loop_
_entity.id
_entity.type
_entity.pdbx_description
1 polymer ?
#
loop_
_entity_poly.entity_id
_entity_poly.type
_entity_poly.pdbx_seq_one_letter_code
_entity_poly.pdbx_strand_id
1 'polypeptide(L)'
;LIAEVYLDLIRQAPFFTDVNDSRLDRVQQALRSLALVIADEPEVAVACTTAVLSNDAGVPRVRDRIGAEIHKRIKSALGPDADPQIVSALEMTYYGALVHAGSGTLTYHQVADRMAYVVGLILREES
;
A
#
# COMPACT_ATOMS: atom_id res chain seq x y z
N LEU A 1 20.20 1.79 -0.02
CA LEU A 1 19.37 2.96 -0.46
C LEU A 1 18.18 3.10 0.48
N ILE A 2 17.62 4.31 0.70
CA ILE A 2 16.41 4.46 1.55
C ILE A 2 15.25 3.58 1.04
N ALA A 3 15.16 3.38 -0.28
CA ALA A 3 14.21 2.46 -0.90
C ALA A 3 14.36 0.99 -0.45
N GLU A 4 15.55 0.54 -0.07
CA GLU A 4 15.77 -0.83 0.45
C GLU A 4 15.26 -0.96 1.88
N VAL A 5 15.44 0.06 2.72
CA VAL A 5 14.87 0.11 4.08
C VAL A 5 13.35 0.01 4.00
N TYR A 6 12.73 0.77 3.10
CA TYR A 6 11.29 0.70 2.89
C TYR A 6 10.80 -0.66 2.37
N LEU A 7 11.55 -1.29 1.45
CA LEU A 7 11.24 -2.65 1.03
C LEU A 7 11.28 -3.64 2.20
N ASP A 8 12.25 -3.51 3.11
CA ASP A 8 12.35 -4.37 4.28
C ASP A 8 11.23 -4.11 5.30
N LEU A 9 10.77 -2.87 5.44
CA LEU A 9 9.59 -2.54 6.24
C LEU A 9 8.30 -3.13 5.63
N ILE A 10 8.08 -2.99 4.32
CA ILE A 10 6.95 -3.62 3.63
C ILE A 10 6.98 -5.13 3.87
N ARG A 11 8.14 -5.77 3.76
CA ARG A 11 8.29 -7.22 3.96
C ARG A 11 7.92 -7.69 5.36
N GLN A 12 8.13 -6.84 6.36
CA GLN A 12 7.75 -7.11 7.75
C GLN A 12 6.26 -6.87 8.01
N ALA A 13 5.57 -6.11 7.16
CA ALA A 13 4.13 -5.89 7.28
C ALA A 13 3.38 -7.23 7.18
N PRO A 14 2.43 -7.51 8.09
CA PRO A 14 1.68 -8.75 8.15
C PRO A 14 0.85 -8.99 6.89
N PHE A 15 0.60 -10.28 6.63
CA PHE A 15 -0.44 -10.70 5.70
C PHE A 15 -1.75 -10.85 6.46
N PHE A 16 -2.84 -10.39 5.87
CA PHE A 16 -4.18 -10.53 6.41
C PHE A 16 -4.94 -11.50 5.52
N THR A 17 -5.03 -12.77 5.94
CA THR A 17 -5.59 -13.87 5.14
C THR A 17 -6.57 -14.72 5.95
N ASP A 18 -6.97 -14.29 7.14
CA ASP A 18 -7.92 -15.04 7.97
C ASP A 18 -9.29 -15.07 7.27
N VAL A 19 -9.76 -16.27 6.96
CA VAL A 19 -11.03 -16.48 6.25
C VAL A 19 -12.25 -16.18 7.12
N ASN A 20 -12.07 -16.07 8.44
CA ASN A 20 -13.13 -15.66 9.37
C ASN A 20 -13.40 -14.14 9.30
N ASP A 21 -12.43 -13.35 8.84
CA ASP A 21 -12.61 -11.92 8.60
C ASP A 21 -13.31 -11.68 7.26
N SER A 22 -14.03 -10.57 7.15
CA SER A 22 -14.58 -10.16 5.86
C SER A 22 -13.47 -9.82 4.87
N ARG A 23 -13.76 -9.93 3.57
CA ARG A 23 -12.81 -9.52 2.53
C ARG A 23 -12.46 -8.04 2.66
N LEU A 24 -13.44 -7.19 2.98
CA LEU A 24 -13.22 -5.77 3.23
C LEU A 24 -12.24 -5.55 4.39
N ASP A 25 -12.46 -6.21 5.54
CA ASP A 25 -11.60 -6.05 6.72
C ASP A 25 -10.17 -6.44 6.41
N ARG A 26 -9.94 -7.59 5.76
CA ARG A 26 -8.59 -8.02 5.38
C ARG A 26 -7.89 -7.00 4.49
N VAL A 27 -8.57 -6.48 3.47
CA VAL A 27 -7.99 -5.51 2.53
C VAL A 27 -7.72 -4.18 3.22
N GLN A 28 -8.65 -3.70 4.05
CA GLN A 28 -8.47 -2.49 4.83
C GLN A 28 -7.29 -2.60 5.80
N GLN A 29 -7.15 -3.72 6.51
CA GLN A 29 -6.03 -3.97 7.41
C GLN A 29 -4.69 -4.04 6.67
N ALA A 30 -4.65 -4.73 5.52
CA ALA A 30 -3.45 -4.81 4.68
C ALA A 30 -2.98 -3.42 4.21
N LEU A 31 -3.90 -2.63 3.65
CA LEU A 31 -3.59 -1.29 3.18
C LEU A 31 -3.25 -0.33 4.33
N ARG A 32 -3.96 -0.41 5.46
CA ARG A 32 -3.64 0.38 6.67
C ARG A 32 -2.25 0.06 7.19
N SER A 33 -1.87 -1.22 7.26
CA SER A 33 -0.54 -1.63 7.69
C SER A 33 0.55 -1.11 6.76
N LEU A 34 0.33 -1.17 5.45
CA LEU A 34 1.26 -0.62 4.45
C LEU A 34 1.39 0.91 4.56
N ALA A 35 0.29 1.62 4.84
CA ALA A 35 0.32 3.07 5.06
C ALA A 35 1.04 3.46 6.36
N LEU A 36 0.91 2.67 7.43
CA LEU A 36 1.55 2.95 8.72
C LEU A 36 3.07 2.75 8.67
N VAL A 37 3.56 1.80 7.86
CA VAL A 37 5.00 1.66 7.56
C VAL A 37 5.64 2.97 7.09
N ILE A 38 4.86 3.83 6.46
CA ILE A 38 5.29 5.12 5.92
C ILE A 38 5.10 6.24 6.96
N ALA A 39 4.11 6.09 7.83
CA ALA A 39 3.75 7.06 8.86
C ALA A 39 4.80 7.16 9.98
N ASP A 40 5.38 6.02 10.37
CA ASP A 40 6.33 5.95 11.48
C ASP A 40 7.69 6.57 11.14
N GLU A 41 8.02 6.72 9.85
CA GLU A 41 9.31 7.21 9.36
C GLU A 41 9.10 8.24 8.22
N PRO A 42 8.67 9.48 8.54
CA PRO A 42 8.30 10.48 7.54
C PRO A 42 9.46 10.89 6.61
N GLU A 43 10.70 10.86 7.08
CA GLU A 43 11.89 11.06 6.26
C GLU A 43 12.08 9.93 5.23
N VAL A 44 11.75 8.70 5.62
CA VAL A 44 11.74 7.53 4.72
C VAL A 44 10.63 7.67 3.70
N ALA A 45 9.45 8.14 4.07
CA ALA A 45 8.32 8.37 3.18
C ALA A 45 8.62 9.35 2.03
N VAL A 46 9.21 10.51 2.37
CA VAL A 46 9.60 11.54 1.39
C VAL A 46 10.66 10.97 0.43
N ALA A 47 11.71 10.36 0.98
CA ALA A 47 12.77 9.76 0.19
C ALA A 47 12.28 8.57 -0.67
N CYS A 48 11.32 7.80 -0.19
CA CYS A 48 10.70 6.71 -0.94
C CYS A 48 9.82 7.21 -2.07
N THR A 49 9.10 8.32 -1.86
CA THR A 49 8.33 8.96 -2.94
C THR A 49 9.29 9.43 -4.04
N THR A 50 10.39 10.08 -3.67
CA THR A 50 11.45 10.47 -4.62
C THR A 50 12.06 9.26 -5.31
N ALA A 51 12.32 8.16 -4.59
CA ALA A 51 12.88 6.95 -5.19
C ALA A 51 11.90 6.27 -6.15
N VAL A 52 10.64 6.04 -5.75
CA VAL A 52 9.63 5.43 -6.63
C VAL A 52 9.47 6.22 -7.94
N LEU A 53 9.61 7.55 -7.88
CA LEU A 53 9.50 8.46 -9.02
C LEU A 53 10.84 8.74 -9.75
N SER A 54 11.99 8.33 -9.18
CA SER A 54 13.30 8.56 -9.79
C SER A 54 13.61 7.54 -10.89
N ASN A 55 14.32 8.00 -11.92
CA ASN A 55 14.82 7.20 -13.03
C ASN A 55 16.32 6.84 -12.89
N ASP A 56 16.92 7.04 -11.71
CA ASP A 56 18.34 6.74 -11.46
C ASP A 56 18.63 5.23 -11.56
N ALA A 57 19.80 4.87 -12.11
CA ALA A 57 20.13 3.52 -12.57
C ALA A 57 20.10 2.36 -11.54
N GLY A 58 19.92 2.64 -10.24
CA GLY A 58 19.76 1.62 -9.18
C GLY A 58 18.33 1.45 -8.65
N VAL A 59 17.44 2.39 -8.98
CA VAL A 59 16.12 2.55 -8.36
C VAL A 59 15.03 1.68 -9.01
N PRO A 60 15.02 1.41 -10.33
CA PRO A 60 14.01 0.56 -10.97
C PRO A 60 13.90 -0.84 -10.34
N ARG A 61 15.03 -1.49 -10.03
CA ARG A 61 15.04 -2.84 -9.45
C ARG A 61 14.39 -2.91 -8.06
N VAL A 62 14.61 -1.90 -7.23
CA VAL A 62 14.00 -1.85 -5.89
C VAL A 62 12.53 -1.48 -5.98
N ARG A 63 12.16 -0.56 -6.88
CA ARG A 63 10.77 -0.20 -7.16
C ARG A 63 9.95 -1.43 -7.61
N ASP A 64 10.49 -2.24 -8.52
CA ASP A 64 9.80 -3.43 -9.00
C ASP A 64 9.58 -4.46 -7.87
N ARG A 65 10.56 -4.60 -6.96
CA ARG A 65 10.44 -5.46 -5.78
C ARG A 65 9.42 -4.94 -4.77
N ILE A 66 9.38 -3.63 -4.54
CA ILE A 66 8.37 -2.97 -3.71
C ILE A 66 6.98 -3.23 -4.30
N GLY A 67 6.82 -3.01 -5.61
CA GLY A 67 5.55 -3.25 -6.29
C GLY A 67 5.10 -4.69 -6.20
N ALA A 68 6.02 -5.65 -6.36
CA ALA A 68 5.72 -7.08 -6.20
C ALA A 68 5.26 -7.44 -4.78
N GLU A 69 5.86 -6.85 -3.73
CA GLU A 69 5.47 -7.12 -2.34
C GLU A 69 4.12 -6.50 -1.97
N ILE A 70 3.81 -5.32 -2.52
CA ILE A 70 2.48 -4.68 -2.38
C ILE A 70 1.42 -5.52 -3.09
N HIS A 71 1.68 -5.90 -4.35
CA HIS A 71 0.81 -6.77 -5.14
C HIS A 71 0.48 -8.06 -4.40
N LYS A 72 1.52 -8.72 -3.87
CA LYS A 72 1.39 -9.97 -3.13
C LYS A 72 0.47 -9.81 -1.92
N ARG A 73 0.60 -8.73 -1.16
CA ARG A 73 -0.22 -8.46 0.03
C ARG A 73 -1.67 -8.16 -0.31
N ILE A 74 -1.91 -7.29 -1.28
CA ILE A 74 -3.26 -6.94 -1.74
C ILE A 74 -3.97 -8.19 -2.28
N LYS A 75 -3.31 -8.95 -3.17
CA LYS A 75 -3.87 -10.18 -3.72
C LYS A 75 -4.16 -11.21 -2.62
N SER A 76 -3.26 -11.37 -1.66
CA SER A 76 -3.47 -12.31 -0.54
C SER A 76 -4.67 -11.91 0.33
N ALA A 77 -4.85 -10.61 0.58
CA ALA A 77 -5.99 -10.10 1.35
C ALA A 77 -7.33 -10.29 0.62
N LEU A 78 -7.34 -10.09 -0.69
CA LEU A 78 -8.51 -10.33 -1.55
C LEU A 78 -8.88 -11.83 -1.62
N GLY A 79 -7.88 -12.71 -1.59
CA GLY A 79 -8.07 -14.15 -1.63
C GLY A 79 -7.79 -14.78 -3.01
N PRO A 80 -8.04 -16.08 -3.16
CA PRO A 80 -7.63 -16.86 -4.34
C PRO A 80 -8.30 -16.39 -5.65
N ASP A 81 -9.53 -15.91 -5.58
CA ASP A 81 -10.32 -15.47 -6.74
C ASP A 81 -10.26 -13.94 -6.96
N ALA A 82 -9.18 -13.30 -6.51
CA ALA A 82 -8.99 -11.86 -6.65
C ALA A 82 -9.05 -11.42 -8.12
N ASP A 83 -10.04 -10.58 -8.44
CA ASP A 83 -10.15 -9.93 -9.75
C ASP A 83 -8.92 -9.02 -9.99
N PRO A 84 -8.14 -9.25 -11.06
CA PRO A 84 -6.99 -8.41 -11.40
C PRO A 84 -7.32 -6.91 -11.53
N GLN A 85 -8.55 -6.55 -11.93
CA GLN A 85 -8.98 -5.15 -12.02
C GLN A 85 -9.12 -4.50 -10.64
N ILE A 86 -9.65 -5.25 -9.66
CA ILE A 86 -9.74 -4.79 -8.27
C ILE A 86 -8.35 -4.65 -7.66
N VAL A 87 -7.45 -5.62 -7.90
CA VAL A 87 -6.05 -5.56 -7.44
C VAL A 87 -5.38 -4.28 -7.96
N SER A 88 -5.46 -4.04 -9.27
CA SER A 88 -4.87 -2.85 -9.92
C SER A 88 -5.46 -1.55 -9.36
N ALA A 89 -6.77 -1.47 -9.16
CA ALA A 89 -7.42 -0.29 -8.58
C ALA A 89 -6.94 0.01 -7.15
N LEU A 90 -6.76 -1.03 -6.33
CA LEU A 90 -6.25 -0.90 -4.97
C LEU A 90 -4.77 -0.49 -4.94
N GLU A 91 -3.95 -1.05 -5.83
CA GLU A 91 -2.54 -0.65 -6.00
C GLU A 91 -2.43 0.82 -6.40
N MET A 92 -3.19 1.26 -7.40
CA MET A 92 -3.24 2.66 -7.83
C MET A 92 -3.70 3.58 -6.70
N THR A 93 -4.70 3.16 -5.93
CA THR A 93 -5.19 3.89 -4.75
C THR A 93 -4.08 4.06 -3.72
N TYR A 94 -3.38 2.98 -3.38
CA TYR A 94 -2.28 2.99 -2.43
C TYR A 94 -1.18 3.97 -2.87
N TYR A 95 -0.68 3.85 -4.11
CA TYR A 95 0.36 4.74 -4.62
C TYR A 95 -0.07 6.21 -4.66
N GLY A 96 -1.31 6.48 -5.07
CA GLY A 96 -1.88 7.84 -5.02
C GLY A 96 -1.88 8.40 -3.59
N ALA A 97 -2.26 7.57 -2.62
CA ALA A 97 -2.25 7.93 -1.21
C ALA A 97 -0.83 8.26 -0.71
N LEU A 98 0.19 7.53 -1.18
CA LEU A 98 1.59 7.81 -0.85
C LEU A 98 2.05 9.17 -1.36
N VAL A 99 1.69 9.51 -2.60
CA VAL A 99 2.04 10.81 -3.19
C VAL A 99 1.36 11.96 -2.43
N HIS A 100 0.12 11.77 -1.97
CA HIS A 100 -0.56 12.78 -1.14
C HIS A 100 0.10 12.96 0.24
N ALA A 101 0.58 11.86 0.84
CA ALA A 101 1.26 11.88 2.13
C ALA A 101 2.64 12.56 2.02
N GLY A 102 3.46 12.13 1.04
CA GLY A 102 4.81 12.63 0.81
C GLY A 102 4.85 14.10 0.35
N SER A 103 3.76 14.60 -0.23
CA SER A 103 3.62 16.03 -0.58
C SER A 103 3.14 16.92 0.59
N GLY A 104 2.85 16.33 1.75
CA GLY A 104 2.37 17.07 2.93
C GLY A 104 0.91 17.54 2.83
N THR A 105 0.15 17.07 1.84
CA THR A 105 -1.25 17.48 1.62
C THR A 105 -2.22 16.79 2.58
N LEU A 106 -1.84 15.61 3.10
CA LEU A 106 -2.60 14.83 4.09
C LEU A 106 -1.64 14.27 5.15
N THR A 107 -2.11 14.21 6.40
CA THR A 107 -1.42 13.44 7.45
C THR A 107 -1.55 11.94 7.18
N TYR A 108 -0.60 11.14 7.65
CA TYR A 108 -0.62 9.69 7.43
C TYR A 108 -1.84 8.99 8.05
N HIS A 109 -2.39 9.51 9.15
CA HIS A 109 -3.65 9.02 9.70
C HIS A 109 -4.83 9.29 8.76
N GLN A 110 -4.90 10.48 8.15
CA GLN A 110 -5.93 10.79 7.15
C GLN A 110 -5.80 9.92 5.90
N VAL A 111 -4.58 9.53 5.52
CA VAL A 111 -4.31 8.59 4.42
C VAL A 111 -4.87 7.21 4.74
N ALA A 112 -4.65 6.70 5.95
CA ALA A 112 -5.20 5.42 6.39
C ALA A 112 -6.74 5.43 6.42
N ASP A 113 -7.36 6.47 6.95
CA ASP A 113 -8.82 6.59 7.02
C ASP A 113 -9.45 6.76 5.62
N ARG A 114 -8.79 7.53 4.73
CA ARG A 114 -9.26 7.71 3.35
C ARG A 114 -9.16 6.40 2.55
N MET A 115 -8.14 5.59 2.80
CA MET A 115 -8.03 4.27 2.17
C MET A 115 -9.15 3.34 2.59
N ALA A 116 -9.54 3.29 3.86
CA ALA A 116 -10.65 2.46 4.31
C ALA A 116 -11.96 2.79 3.56
N TYR A 117 -12.24 4.07 3.37
CA TYR A 117 -13.38 4.55 2.59
C TYR A 117 -13.30 4.13 1.12
N VAL A 118 -12.16 4.34 0.44
CA VAL A 118 -12.00 4.00 -0.98
C VAL A 118 -12.08 2.49 -1.22
N VAL A 119 -11.54 1.67 -0.32
CA VAL A 119 -11.67 0.21 -0.40
C VAL A 119 -13.13 -0.22 -0.38
N GLY A 120 -13.94 0.36 0.51
CA GLY A 120 -15.38 0.08 0.57
C GLY A 120 -16.09 0.40 -0.75
N LEU A 121 -15.73 1.53 -1.39
CA LEU A 121 -16.26 1.89 -2.72
C LEU A 121 -15.82 0.91 -3.81
N ILE A 122 -14.55 0.49 -3.82
CA ILE A 122 -14.00 -0.42 -4.85
C ILE A 122 -14.60 -1.82 -4.71
N LEU A 123 -14.72 -2.33 -3.49
CA LEU A 123 -15.25 -3.68 -3.23
C LEU A 123 -16.78 -3.76 -3.32
N ARG A 124 -17.46 -2.61 -3.49
CA ARG A 124 -18.92 -2.50 -3.59
C ARG A 124 -19.64 -3.25 -2.47
N GLU A 125 -19.21 -3.04 -1.23
CA GLU A 125 -20.02 -3.50 -0.10
C GLU A 125 -21.13 -2.46 0.12
N GLU A 126 -22.34 -2.82 -0.30
CA GLU A 126 -23.55 -2.07 0.06
C GLU A 126 -23.65 -2.06 1.59
N SER A 127 -23.65 -0.85 2.16
CA SER A 127 -23.90 -0.62 3.59
C SER A 127 -25.31 -1.05 3.98
#